data_AF-A0A1B6ILW8-F1
#
_entry.id   AF-A0A1B6ILW8-F1
#
_cell.length_a   1.000
_cell.length_b   1.000
_cell.length_c   1.000
_cell.angle_alpha   90.00
_cell.angle_beta   90.00
_cell.angle_gamma   90.00
#
_symmetry.space_group_name_H-M   'P 1'
#
loop_
_entity.id
_entity.type
_entity.pdbx_description
1 polymer ?
#
loop_
_entity_poly.entity_id
_entity_poly.type
_entity_poly.pdbx_seq_one_letter_code
_entity_poly.pdbx_strand_id
1 'polypeptide(L)'
;RTEVNRLTEELTNSKETVCKLTQEIKDYVDRQATFSRDLETQKRKNDEAEESTKHEERERTKQFLQRLFPHVTVDIKQDYDVWLEQFVMEACQNASASADQSGDNVLGELEQQNCQLQAMVTHYKTIIADTEEMLNRLQSHVEQEEGRWGQQIQTLESQLEAVRLERDRLEENSELATQLESALTRNKELSHEMTRLQALIRIGEKSVSDQVDQTLQLKEELETLKAGTKNGLSTVDVGSDTN
;
A
#
# COMPACT_ATOMS: atom_id res chain seq x y z
N ARG A 1 -91.72 85.55 -51.99
CA ARG A 1 -90.28 85.70 -52.34
C ARG A 1 -89.38 84.97 -51.34
N THR A 2 -89.66 85.00 -50.03
CA THR A 2 -88.88 84.30 -48.99
C THR A 2 -88.92 82.77 -49.10
N GLU A 3 -90.08 82.18 -49.36
CA GLU A 3 -90.22 80.72 -49.43
C GLU A 3 -89.51 80.08 -50.63
N VAL A 4 -89.52 80.76 -51.78
CA VAL A 4 -88.78 80.32 -52.97
C VAL A 4 -87.27 80.34 -52.70
N ASN A 5 -86.76 81.34 -51.95
CA ASN A 5 -85.35 81.39 -51.60
C ASN A 5 -84.96 80.27 -50.63
N ARG A 6 -85.80 79.97 -49.62
CA ARG A 6 -85.59 78.85 -48.68
C ARG A 6 -85.52 77.50 -49.40
N LEU A 7 -86.47 77.23 -50.28
CA LEU A 7 -86.49 76.00 -51.08
C LEU A 7 -85.30 75.90 -52.04
N THR A 8 -84.83 77.03 -52.57
CA THR A 8 -83.64 77.06 -53.42
C THR A 8 -82.38 76.70 -52.63
N GLU A 9 -82.26 77.20 -51.40
CA GLU A 9 -81.13 76.91 -50.50
C GLU A 9 -81.12 75.45 -50.02
N GLU A 10 -82.29 74.89 -49.68
CA GLU A 10 -82.44 73.47 -49.35
C GLU A 10 -82.10 72.56 -50.55
N LEU A 11 -82.52 72.95 -51.75
CA LEU A 11 -82.18 72.22 -52.97
C LEU A 11 -80.69 72.29 -53.28
N THR A 12 -80.01 73.42 -53.04
CA THR A 12 -78.56 73.52 -53.22
C THR A 12 -77.80 72.68 -52.21
N ASN A 13 -78.22 72.70 -50.94
CA ASN A 13 -77.60 71.87 -49.89
C ASN A 13 -77.82 70.37 -50.17
N SER A 14 -79.02 69.99 -50.59
CA SER A 14 -79.32 68.62 -50.99
C SER A 14 -78.46 68.18 -52.18
N LYS A 15 -78.33 69.01 -53.23
CA LYS A 15 -77.44 68.73 -54.36
C LYS A 15 -75.99 68.56 -53.93
N GLU A 16 -75.48 69.39 -53.02
CA GLU A 16 -74.13 69.26 -52.51
C GLU A 16 -73.93 67.95 -51.73
N THR A 17 -74.89 67.56 -50.89
CA THR A 17 -74.83 66.27 -50.17
C THR A 17 -74.88 65.08 -51.12
N VAL A 18 -75.71 65.14 -52.17
CA VAL A 18 -75.78 64.08 -53.20
C VAL A 18 -74.46 63.99 -53.96
N CYS A 19 -73.83 65.11 -54.30
CA CYS A 19 -72.51 65.11 -54.94
C CYS A 19 -71.44 64.46 -54.04
N LYS A 20 -71.42 64.79 -52.74
CA LYS A 20 -70.48 64.19 -51.78
C LYS A 20 -70.69 62.68 -51.64
N LEU A 21 -71.94 62.24 -51.45
CA LEU A 21 -72.26 60.81 -51.36
C LEU A 21 -71.96 60.06 -52.66
N THR A 22 -72.19 60.67 -53.82
CA THR A 22 -71.86 60.07 -55.12
C THR A 22 -70.35 59.88 -55.27
N GLN A 23 -69.55 60.85 -54.82
CA GLN A 23 -68.10 60.73 -54.81
C GLN A 23 -67.64 59.65 -53.84
N GLU A 24 -68.21 59.58 -52.65
CA GLU A 24 -67.85 58.55 -51.66
C GLU A 24 -68.19 57.14 -52.16
N ILE A 25 -69.36 56.95 -52.79
CA ILE A 25 -69.74 55.68 -53.43
C ILE A 25 -68.74 55.31 -54.52
N LYS A 26 -68.31 56.28 -55.34
CA LYS A 26 -67.30 56.04 -56.37
C LYS A 26 -65.98 55.59 -55.76
N ASP A 27 -65.52 56.27 -54.71
CA ASP A 27 -64.28 55.92 -54.02
C ASP A 27 -64.36 54.51 -53.38
N TYR A 28 -65.51 54.14 -52.81
CA TYR A 28 -65.74 52.77 -52.32
C TYR A 28 -65.73 51.72 -53.42
N VAL A 29 -66.33 52.01 -54.57
CA VAL A 29 -66.34 51.11 -55.74
C VAL A 29 -64.93 50.91 -56.28
N ASP A 30 -64.15 51.99 -56.42
CA ASP A 30 -62.77 51.92 -56.86
C ASP A 30 -61.91 51.12 -55.86
N ARG A 31 -62.11 51.36 -54.55
CA ARG A 31 -61.44 50.61 -53.49
C ARG A 31 -61.82 49.13 -53.49
N GLN A 32 -63.10 48.80 -53.69
CA GLN A 32 -63.56 47.42 -53.82
C GLN A 32 -62.93 46.73 -55.02
N ALA A 33 -62.84 47.41 -56.17
CA ALA A 33 -62.18 46.88 -57.35
C ALA A 33 -60.68 46.62 -57.13
N THR A 34 -59.99 47.50 -56.39
CA THR A 34 -58.58 47.27 -56.00
C THR A 34 -58.43 46.07 -55.07
N PHE A 35 -59.25 45.97 -54.01
CA PHE A 35 -59.20 44.82 -53.09
C PHE A 35 -59.51 43.50 -53.78
N SER A 36 -60.48 43.46 -54.69
CA SER A 36 -60.77 42.25 -55.47
C SER A 36 -59.58 41.83 -56.34
N ARG A 37 -58.87 42.79 -56.96
CA ARG A 37 -57.68 42.51 -57.77
C ARG A 37 -56.51 41.99 -56.92
N ASP A 38 -56.29 42.59 -55.76
CA ASP A 38 -55.22 42.19 -54.84
C ASP A 38 -55.49 40.80 -54.27
N LEU A 39 -56.74 40.50 -53.91
CA LEU A 39 -57.15 39.19 -53.42
C LEU A 39 -56.87 38.09 -54.46
N GLU A 40 -57.23 38.34 -55.73
CA GLU A 40 -56.99 37.39 -56.82
C GLU A 40 -55.49 37.19 -57.07
N THR A 41 -54.72 38.27 -56.99
CA THR A 41 -53.26 38.22 -57.13
C THR A 41 -52.63 37.41 -56.00
N GLN A 42 -53.12 37.56 -54.76
CA GLN A 42 -52.63 36.81 -53.61
C GLN A 42 -53.00 35.33 -53.68
N LYS A 43 -54.22 35.00 -54.11
CA LYS A 43 -54.61 33.61 -54.35
C LYS A 43 -53.67 32.93 -55.33
N ARG A 44 -53.44 33.55 -56.49
CA ARG A 44 -52.53 32.99 -57.50
C ARG A 44 -51.12 32.77 -56.95
N LYS A 45 -50.57 33.74 -56.21
CA LYS A 45 -49.23 33.61 -55.60
C LYS A 45 -49.18 32.49 -54.55
N ASN A 46 -50.24 32.33 -53.77
CA ASN A 46 -50.30 31.28 -52.76
C ASN A 46 -50.38 29.89 -53.40
N ASP A 47 -51.19 29.73 -54.46
CA ASP A 47 -51.32 28.48 -55.20
C ASP A 47 -49.99 28.10 -55.89
N GLU A 48 -49.31 29.08 -56.51
CA GLU A 48 -47.98 28.90 -57.12
C GLU A 48 -46.91 28.49 -56.08
N ALA A 49 -46.91 29.14 -54.91
CA ALA A 49 -45.97 28.84 -53.83
C ALA A 49 -46.22 27.46 -53.20
N GLU A 50 -47.48 27.07 -53.04
CA GLU A 50 -47.85 25.75 -52.53
C GLU A 50 -47.36 24.64 -53.47
N GLU A 51 -47.57 24.79 -54.78
CA GLU A 51 -47.14 23.80 -55.76
C GLU A 51 -45.61 23.70 -55.86
N SER A 52 -44.90 24.83 -55.85
CA SER A 52 -43.43 24.86 -55.83
C SER A 52 -42.88 24.16 -54.59
N THR A 53 -43.46 24.41 -53.42
CA THR A 53 -43.02 23.81 -52.16
C THR A 53 -43.25 22.29 -52.16
N LYS A 54 -44.42 21.84 -52.64
CA LYS A 54 -44.72 20.40 -52.78
C LYS A 54 -43.73 19.72 -53.71
N HIS A 55 -43.40 20.35 -54.84
CA HIS A 55 -42.45 19.78 -55.79
C HIS A 55 -41.04 19.66 -55.19
N GLU A 56 -40.54 20.69 -54.51
CA GLU A 56 -39.24 20.66 -53.84
C GLU A 56 -39.14 19.56 -52.76
N GLU A 57 -40.16 19.42 -51.92
CA GLU A 57 -40.18 18.41 -50.86
C GLU A 57 -40.25 16.98 -51.43
N ARG A 58 -41.00 16.78 -52.52
CA ARG A 58 -41.05 15.51 -53.25
C ARG A 58 -39.68 15.12 -53.80
N GLU A 59 -38.96 16.05 -54.42
CA GLU A 59 -37.61 15.79 -54.97
C GLU A 59 -36.56 15.58 -53.87
N ARG A 60 -36.62 16.34 -52.76
CA ARG A 60 -35.76 16.09 -51.59
C ARG A 60 -35.96 14.69 -51.02
N THR A 61 -37.22 14.27 -50.90
CA THR A 61 -37.57 12.94 -50.40
C THR A 61 -37.04 11.84 -51.32
N LYS A 62 -37.20 11.99 -52.65
CA LYS A 62 -36.63 11.07 -53.64
C LYS A 62 -35.12 10.91 -53.49
N GLN A 63 -34.40 12.03 -53.41
CA GLN A 63 -32.94 12.05 -53.27
C GLN A 63 -32.47 11.43 -51.95
N PHE A 64 -33.15 11.73 -50.85
CA PHE A 64 -32.83 11.18 -49.53
C PHE A 64 -32.97 9.65 -49.52
N LEU A 65 -34.08 9.13 -50.04
CA LEU A 65 -34.34 7.70 -50.10
C LEU A 65 -33.34 6.97 -51.00
N GLN A 66 -32.96 7.52 -52.15
CA GLN A 66 -31.93 6.93 -53.01
C GLN A 66 -30.55 6.90 -52.35
N ARG A 67 -30.21 7.91 -51.54
CA ARG A 67 -28.96 7.93 -50.78
C ARG A 67 -28.93 6.86 -49.69
N LEU A 68 -30.06 6.57 -49.05
CA LEU A 68 -30.17 5.50 -48.04
C LEU A 68 -30.16 4.11 -48.67
N PHE A 69 -30.74 3.97 -49.86
CA PHE A 69 -30.87 2.69 -50.56
C PHE A 69 -30.29 2.76 -51.98
N PRO A 70 -28.94 2.88 -52.11
CA PRO A 70 -28.28 3.04 -53.41
C PRO A 70 -28.43 1.81 -54.34
N HIS A 71 -28.89 0.69 -53.81
CA HIS A 71 -29.12 -0.56 -54.54
C HIS A 71 -30.51 -0.63 -55.21
N VAL A 72 -31.40 0.32 -54.94
CA VAL A 72 -32.76 0.37 -55.50
C VAL A 72 -32.76 1.20 -56.79
N THR A 73 -33.01 0.56 -57.93
CA THR A 73 -32.98 1.20 -59.25
C THR A 73 -34.39 1.54 -59.75
N VAL A 74 -34.90 2.71 -59.37
CA VAL A 74 -36.20 3.23 -59.83
C VAL A 74 -36.03 4.55 -60.58
N ASP A 75 -36.72 4.70 -61.70
CA ASP A 75 -36.61 5.88 -62.57
C ASP A 75 -37.16 7.15 -61.89
N ILE A 76 -36.25 8.06 -61.54
CA ILE A 76 -36.49 9.32 -60.81
C ILE A 76 -37.46 10.25 -61.53
N LYS A 77 -37.58 10.11 -62.86
CA LYS A 77 -38.41 10.99 -63.71
C LYS A 77 -39.90 10.66 -63.65
N GLN A 78 -40.29 9.58 -62.98
CA GLN A 78 -41.69 9.23 -62.80
C GLN A 78 -42.40 10.17 -61.84
N ASP A 79 -43.73 10.18 -61.92
CA ASP A 79 -44.59 10.85 -60.94
C ASP A 79 -44.25 10.37 -59.53
N TYR A 80 -44.33 11.28 -58.55
CA TYR A 80 -43.86 11.02 -57.18
C TYR A 80 -44.56 9.82 -56.54
N ASP A 81 -45.87 9.68 -56.71
CA ASP A 81 -46.64 8.64 -56.04
C ASP A 81 -46.32 7.26 -56.65
N VAL A 82 -46.23 7.20 -57.99
CA VAL A 82 -45.85 5.99 -58.74
C VAL A 82 -44.40 5.59 -58.44
N TRP A 83 -43.50 6.57 -58.37
CA TRP A 83 -42.11 6.36 -58.01
C TRP A 83 -41.97 5.78 -56.60
N LEU A 84 -42.71 6.32 -55.63
CA LEU A 84 -42.64 5.89 -54.24
C LEU A 84 -43.12 4.45 -54.06
N GLU A 85 -44.21 4.07 -54.73
CA GLU A 85 -44.71 2.69 -54.71
C GLU A 85 -43.69 1.70 -55.29
N GLN A 86 -43.10 2.03 -56.45
CA GLN A 86 -42.06 1.19 -57.05
C GLN A 86 -40.81 1.11 -56.19
N PHE A 87 -40.40 2.23 -55.59
CA PHE A 87 -39.26 2.28 -54.68
C PHE A 87 -39.47 1.38 -53.46
N VAL A 88 -40.64 1.42 -52.84
CA VAL A 88 -40.98 0.56 -51.70
C VAL A 88 -40.99 -0.92 -52.11
N MET A 89 -41.54 -1.24 -53.28
CA MET A 89 -41.58 -2.61 -53.78
C MET A 89 -40.17 -3.17 -54.03
N GLU A 90 -39.32 -2.41 -54.72
CA GLU A 90 -37.94 -2.81 -55.04
C GLU A 90 -37.07 -2.90 -53.77
N ALA A 91 -37.24 -1.96 -52.83
CA ALA A 91 -36.55 -1.98 -51.53
C ALA A 91 -36.94 -3.21 -50.70
N CYS A 92 -38.23 -3.57 -50.66
CA CYS A 92 -38.70 -4.77 -49.98
C CYS A 92 -38.19 -6.05 -50.65
N GLN A 93 -38.17 -6.11 -51.99
CA GLN A 93 -37.62 -7.25 -52.72
C GLN A 93 -36.12 -7.43 -52.45
N ASN A 94 -35.35 -6.34 -52.48
CA ASN A 94 -33.92 -6.38 -52.17
C ASN A 94 -33.64 -6.75 -50.72
N ALA A 95 -34.46 -6.28 -49.78
CA ALA A 95 -34.35 -6.67 -48.37
C ALA A 95 -34.64 -8.18 -48.18
N SER A 96 -35.66 -8.72 -48.87
CA SER A 96 -35.97 -10.15 -48.81
C SER A 96 -34.92 -11.04 -49.50
N ALA A 97 -34.27 -10.55 -50.56
CA ALA A 97 -33.20 -11.28 -51.26
C ALA A 97 -31.88 -11.31 -50.49
N SER A 98 -31.65 -10.35 -49.58
CA SER A 98 -30.42 -10.24 -48.77
C SER A 98 -30.55 -10.85 -47.36
N ALA A 99 -31.77 -11.06 -46.88
CA ALA A 99 -32.03 -11.69 -45.58
C ALA A 99 -31.71 -13.19 -45.54
N ASP A 100 -31.69 -13.89 -46.68
CA ASP A 100 -31.77 -15.37 -46.68
C ASP A 100 -30.42 -16.10 -46.54
N GLN A 101 -29.24 -15.45 -46.63
CA GLN A 101 -27.96 -16.21 -46.63
C GLN A 101 -26.74 -15.56 -45.94
N SER A 102 -26.70 -14.24 -45.72
CA SER A 102 -25.44 -13.58 -45.28
C SER A 102 -25.48 -12.94 -43.90
N GLY A 103 -26.63 -12.43 -43.43
CA GLY A 103 -26.71 -11.76 -42.12
C GLY A 103 -26.71 -12.73 -40.95
N ASP A 104 -27.43 -13.84 -41.09
CA ASP A 104 -27.61 -14.84 -40.02
C ASP A 104 -26.34 -15.67 -39.77
N ASN A 105 -25.61 -16.03 -40.84
CA ASN A 105 -24.31 -16.72 -40.72
C ASN A 105 -23.24 -15.84 -40.05
N VAL A 106 -23.14 -14.56 -40.43
CA VAL A 106 -22.14 -13.64 -39.83
C VAL A 106 -22.47 -13.36 -38.36
N LEU A 107 -23.75 -13.21 -38.03
CA LEU A 107 -24.18 -13.04 -36.64
C LEU A 107 -23.90 -14.31 -35.81
N GLY A 108 -24.20 -15.49 -36.33
CA GLY A 108 -23.90 -16.78 -35.69
C GLY A 108 -22.40 -17.02 -35.48
N GLU A 109 -21.56 -16.69 -36.45
CA GLU A 109 -20.10 -16.76 -36.32
C GLU A 109 -19.58 -15.78 -35.25
N LEU A 110 -20.11 -14.54 -35.22
CA LEU A 110 -19.78 -13.55 -34.19
C LEU A 110 -20.22 -13.99 -32.79
N GLU A 111 -21.42 -14.57 -32.65
CA GLU A 111 -21.90 -15.13 -31.39
C GLU A 111 -21.04 -16.32 -30.94
N GLN A 112 -20.63 -17.19 -31.86
CA GLN A 112 -19.74 -18.31 -31.56
C GLN A 112 -18.35 -17.82 -31.12
N GLN A 113 -17.78 -16.83 -31.80
CA GLN A 113 -16.52 -16.20 -31.40
C GLN A 113 -16.64 -15.52 -30.04
N ASN A 114 -17.74 -14.83 -29.77
CA ASN A 114 -17.98 -14.20 -28.48
C ASN A 114 -18.10 -15.23 -27.35
N CYS A 115 -18.83 -16.33 -27.59
CA CYS A 115 -18.90 -17.46 -26.65
C CYS A 115 -17.51 -18.07 -26.40
N GLN A 116 -16.70 -18.26 -27.45
CA GLN A 116 -15.35 -18.81 -27.33
C GLN A 116 -14.42 -17.86 -26.54
N LEU A 117 -14.49 -16.55 -26.80
CA LEU A 117 -13.75 -15.54 -26.05
C LEU A 117 -14.19 -15.48 -24.59
N GLN A 118 -15.49 -15.55 -24.30
CA GLN A 118 -16.00 -15.63 -22.93
C GLN A 118 -15.53 -16.89 -22.21
N ALA A 119 -15.51 -18.04 -22.90
CA ALA A 119 -14.99 -19.29 -22.35
C ALA A 119 -13.49 -19.17 -22.02
N MET A 120 -12.70 -18.57 -22.92
CA MET A 120 -11.28 -18.30 -22.67
C MET A 120 -11.07 -17.35 -21.49
N VAL A 121 -11.84 -16.25 -21.42
CA VAL A 121 -11.76 -15.31 -20.29
C VAL A 121 -12.09 -16.00 -18.98
N THR A 122 -13.12 -16.84 -18.96
CA THR A 122 -13.51 -17.60 -17.77
C THR A 122 -12.40 -18.56 -17.37
N HIS A 123 -11.83 -19.29 -18.32
CA HIS A 123 -10.71 -20.19 -18.10
C HIS A 123 -9.49 -19.47 -17.52
N TYR A 124 -9.09 -18.32 -18.09
CA TYR A 124 -7.98 -17.54 -17.56
C TYR A 124 -8.28 -16.97 -16.17
N LYS A 125 -9.51 -16.53 -15.89
CA LYS A 125 -9.92 -16.11 -14.54
C LYS A 125 -9.77 -17.25 -13.53
N THR A 126 -10.14 -18.47 -13.90
CA THR A 126 -9.96 -19.66 -13.05
C THR A 126 -8.48 -19.92 -12.78
N ILE A 127 -7.63 -19.93 -13.81
CA ILE A 127 -6.18 -20.12 -13.62
C ILE A 127 -5.59 -19.05 -12.70
N ILE A 128 -6.00 -17.79 -12.88
CA ILE A 128 -5.53 -16.69 -12.02
C ILE A 128 -5.97 -16.94 -10.58
N ALA A 129 -7.23 -17.28 -10.32
CA ALA A 129 -7.70 -17.58 -8.97
C ALA A 129 -6.96 -18.75 -8.33
N ASP A 130 -6.75 -19.85 -9.08
CA ASP A 130 -6.04 -21.03 -8.60
C ASP A 130 -4.56 -20.71 -8.28
N THR A 131 -3.92 -19.90 -9.13
CA THR A 131 -2.52 -19.48 -8.92
C THR A 131 -2.37 -18.49 -7.77
N GLU A 132 -3.29 -17.56 -7.61
CA GLU A 132 -3.36 -16.66 -6.45
C GLU A 132 -3.55 -17.45 -5.15
N GLU A 133 -4.42 -18.46 -5.15
CA GLU A 133 -4.61 -19.33 -3.99
C GLU A 133 -3.32 -20.11 -3.66
N MET A 134 -2.64 -20.67 -4.66
CA MET A 134 -1.39 -21.37 -4.47
C MET A 134 -0.29 -20.44 -3.93
N LEU A 135 -0.18 -19.22 -4.46
CA LEU A 135 0.78 -18.22 -3.99
C LEU A 135 0.51 -17.81 -2.55
N ASN A 136 -0.76 -17.59 -2.18
CA ASN A 136 -1.13 -17.27 -0.81
C ASN A 136 -0.77 -18.41 0.17
N ARG A 137 -0.98 -19.67 -0.23
CA ARG A 137 -0.56 -20.84 0.56
C ARG A 137 0.95 -20.92 0.73
N LEU A 138 1.70 -20.70 -0.36
CA LEU A 138 3.16 -20.70 -0.32
C LEU A 138 3.70 -19.58 0.57
N GLN A 139 3.16 -18.36 0.43
CA GLN A 139 3.53 -17.23 1.27
C GLN A 139 3.28 -17.53 2.75
N SER A 140 2.08 -18.03 3.09
CA SER A 140 1.77 -18.41 4.47
C SER A 140 2.71 -19.50 5.02
N HIS A 141 3.09 -20.47 4.19
CA HIS A 141 4.02 -21.52 4.60
C HIS A 141 5.43 -20.97 4.84
N VAL A 142 5.90 -20.07 3.98
CA VAL A 142 7.19 -19.39 4.15
C VAL A 142 7.19 -18.54 5.43
N GLU A 143 6.16 -17.72 5.66
CA GLU A 143 6.04 -16.91 6.87
C GLU A 143 6.03 -17.77 8.15
N GLN A 144 5.33 -18.92 8.11
CA GLN A 144 5.32 -19.86 9.22
C GLN A 144 6.69 -20.48 9.48
N GLU A 145 7.40 -20.89 8.42
CA GLU A 145 8.75 -21.41 8.53
C GLU A 145 9.71 -20.33 9.03
N GLU A 146 9.72 -19.14 8.45
CA GLU A 146 10.55 -18.02 8.93
C GLU A 146 10.31 -17.74 10.42
N GLY A 147 9.06 -17.75 10.86
CA GLY A 147 8.71 -17.63 12.29
C GLY A 147 9.27 -18.77 13.13
N ARG A 148 9.14 -20.03 12.67
CA ARG A 148 9.67 -21.22 13.36
C ARG A 148 11.21 -21.17 13.48
N TRP A 149 11.88 -20.82 12.40
CA TRP A 149 13.34 -20.71 12.37
C TRP A 149 13.82 -19.55 13.24
N GLY A 150 13.11 -18.41 13.23
CA GLY A 150 13.39 -17.28 14.13
C GLY A 150 13.32 -17.66 15.61
N GLN A 151 12.26 -18.38 16.02
CA GLN A 151 12.12 -18.89 17.39
C GLN A 151 13.24 -19.87 17.77
N GLN A 152 13.62 -20.73 16.83
CA GLN A 152 14.67 -21.72 17.06
C GLN A 152 16.06 -21.07 17.19
N ILE A 153 16.35 -20.05 16.38
CA ILE A 153 17.56 -19.24 16.49
C ILE A 153 17.59 -18.54 17.86
N GLN A 154 16.52 -17.86 18.24
CA GLN A 154 16.44 -17.18 19.55
C GLN A 154 16.67 -18.14 20.72
N THR A 155 16.09 -19.35 20.65
CA THR A 155 16.29 -20.38 21.65
C THR A 155 17.75 -20.82 21.72
N LEU A 156 18.37 -21.11 20.57
CA LEU A 156 19.78 -21.50 20.50
C LEU A 156 20.72 -20.38 20.99
N GLU A 157 20.44 -19.13 20.66
CA GLU A 157 21.20 -17.97 21.15
C GLU A 157 21.12 -17.87 22.68
N SER A 158 19.92 -18.06 23.25
CA SER A 158 19.75 -18.05 24.72
C SER A 158 20.49 -19.19 25.42
N GLN A 159 20.46 -20.40 24.84
CA GLN A 159 21.17 -21.56 25.36
C GLN A 159 22.68 -21.37 25.26
N LEU A 160 23.15 -20.83 24.14
CA LEU A 160 24.55 -20.56 23.91
C LEU A 160 25.07 -19.52 24.90
N GLU A 161 24.30 -18.46 25.18
CA GLU A 161 24.67 -17.47 26.19
C GLU A 161 24.68 -18.07 27.61
N ALA A 162 23.73 -18.94 27.95
CA ALA A 162 23.73 -19.65 29.22
C ALA A 162 24.98 -20.55 29.39
N VAL A 163 25.36 -21.29 28.33
CA VAL A 163 26.56 -22.13 28.34
C VAL A 163 27.83 -21.28 28.42
N ARG A 164 27.88 -20.13 27.75
CA ARG A 164 29.01 -19.19 27.88
C ARG A 164 29.17 -18.72 29.32
N LEU A 165 28.09 -18.31 29.97
CA LEU A 165 28.11 -17.87 31.36
C LEU A 165 28.57 -19.00 32.31
N GLU A 166 28.09 -20.22 32.09
CA GLU A 166 28.51 -21.39 32.88
C GLU A 166 29.99 -21.69 32.69
N ARG A 167 30.49 -21.64 31.45
CA ARG A 167 31.90 -21.84 31.11
C ARG A 167 32.79 -20.79 31.76
N ASP A 168 32.40 -19.51 31.73
CA ASP A 168 33.15 -18.43 32.36
C ASP A 168 33.20 -18.61 33.89
N ARG A 169 32.09 -19.04 34.51
CA ARG A 169 32.05 -19.37 35.94
C ARG A 169 32.92 -20.57 36.31
N LEU A 170 32.94 -21.61 35.47
CA LEU A 170 33.78 -22.78 35.68
C LEU A 170 35.26 -22.43 35.55
N GLU A 171 35.61 -21.53 34.63
CA GLU A 171 36.97 -21.02 34.46
C GLU A 171 37.43 -20.25 35.70
N GLU A 172 36.60 -19.33 36.23
CA GLU A 172 36.87 -18.63 37.50
C GLU A 172 37.06 -19.60 38.68
N ASN A 173 36.19 -20.60 38.80
CA ASN A 173 36.31 -21.63 39.84
C ASN A 173 37.60 -22.45 39.71
N SER A 174 38.01 -22.77 38.48
CA SER A 174 39.26 -23.48 38.19
C SER A 174 40.46 -22.64 38.60
N GLU A 175 40.49 -21.35 38.24
CA GLU A 175 41.53 -20.43 38.67
C GLU A 175 41.61 -20.33 40.20
N LEU A 176 40.47 -20.18 40.87
CA LEU A 176 40.42 -20.14 42.33
C LEU A 176 40.94 -21.43 42.97
N ALA A 177 40.63 -22.60 42.39
CA ALA A 177 41.14 -23.88 42.85
C ALA A 177 42.67 -23.97 42.74
N THR A 178 43.25 -23.50 41.62
CA THR A 178 44.72 -23.46 41.45
C THR A 178 45.38 -22.51 42.45
N GLN A 179 44.77 -21.36 42.73
CA GLN A 179 45.26 -20.43 43.76
C GLN A 179 45.22 -21.07 45.15
N LEU A 180 44.12 -21.75 45.50
CA LEU A 180 43.97 -22.45 46.77
C LEU A 180 45.02 -23.56 46.93
N GLU A 181 45.30 -24.31 45.87
CA GLU A 181 46.33 -25.34 45.86
C GLU A 181 47.74 -24.74 46.09
N SER A 182 48.05 -23.62 45.44
CA SER A 182 49.31 -22.90 45.67
C SER A 182 49.44 -22.33 47.10
N ALA A 183 48.33 -21.88 47.69
CA ALA A 183 48.31 -21.42 49.07
C ALA A 183 48.51 -22.59 50.05
N LEU A 184 47.91 -23.75 49.75
CA LEU A 184 48.07 -24.97 50.53
C LEU A 184 49.51 -25.48 50.51
N THR A 185 50.19 -25.49 49.36
CA THR A 185 51.60 -25.89 49.27
C THR A 185 52.49 -24.96 50.07
N ARG A 186 52.29 -23.64 49.94
CA ARG A 186 53.00 -22.63 50.76
C ARG A 186 52.76 -22.82 52.25
N ASN A 187 51.52 -23.11 52.66
CA ASN A 187 51.19 -23.35 54.07
C ASN A 187 51.89 -24.60 54.60
N LYS A 188 51.94 -25.68 53.80
CA LYS A 188 52.72 -26.88 54.13
C LYS A 188 54.20 -26.55 54.31
N GLU A 189 54.82 -25.79 53.41
CA GLU A 189 56.23 -25.37 53.53
C GLU A 189 56.47 -24.58 54.82
N LEU A 190 55.62 -23.59 55.11
CA LEU A 190 55.68 -22.81 56.35
C LEU A 190 55.55 -23.69 57.60
N SER A 191 54.68 -24.70 57.57
CA SER A 191 54.51 -25.66 58.68
C SER A 191 55.77 -26.52 58.90
N HIS A 192 56.43 -26.96 57.82
CA HIS A 192 57.71 -27.67 57.92
C HIS A 192 58.81 -26.78 58.51
N GLU A 193 58.92 -25.54 58.05
CA GLU A 193 59.88 -24.58 58.62
C GLU A 193 59.58 -24.25 60.08
N MET A 194 58.31 -24.09 60.45
CA MET A 194 57.93 -23.89 61.85
C MET A 194 58.36 -25.06 62.73
N THR A 195 58.15 -26.30 62.25
CA THR A 195 58.57 -27.51 62.96
C THR A 195 60.09 -27.57 63.11
N ARG A 196 60.84 -27.20 62.06
CA ARG A 196 62.31 -27.12 62.07
C ARG A 196 62.81 -26.08 63.07
N LEU A 197 62.23 -24.88 63.07
CA LEU A 197 62.57 -23.81 64.01
C LEU A 197 62.25 -24.20 65.45
N GLN A 198 61.10 -24.84 65.71
CA GLN A 198 60.77 -25.37 67.03
C GLN A 198 61.79 -26.41 67.52
N ALA A 199 62.27 -27.30 66.64
CA ALA A 199 63.31 -28.26 66.98
C ALA A 199 64.64 -27.57 67.33
N LEU A 200 65.04 -26.54 66.56
CA LEU A 200 66.24 -25.74 66.86
C LEU A 200 66.14 -25.00 68.18
N ILE A 201 64.97 -24.41 68.50
CA ILE A 201 64.72 -23.76 69.79
C ILE A 201 64.90 -24.77 70.93
N ARG A 202 64.29 -25.96 70.83
CA ARG A 202 64.45 -27.00 71.86
C ARG A 202 65.91 -27.44 72.07
N ILE A 203 66.68 -27.56 70.99
CA ILE A 203 68.11 -27.87 71.07
C ILE A 203 68.85 -26.73 71.78
N GLY A 204 68.56 -25.48 71.41
CA GLY A 204 69.12 -24.30 72.06
C GLY A 204 68.77 -24.22 73.55
N GLU A 205 67.51 -24.42 73.92
CA GLU A 205 67.04 -24.46 75.32
C GLU A 205 67.77 -25.54 76.12
N LYS A 206 67.89 -26.75 75.56
CA LYS A 206 68.65 -27.83 76.20
C LYS A 206 70.12 -27.48 76.37
N SER A 207 70.77 -26.94 75.33
CA SER A 207 72.17 -26.53 75.40
C SER A 207 72.40 -25.43 76.45
N VAL A 208 71.48 -24.48 76.58
CA VAL A 208 71.54 -23.43 77.62
C VAL A 208 71.38 -24.06 79.01
N SER A 209 70.42 -24.98 79.19
CA SER A 209 70.26 -25.72 80.44
C SER A 209 71.54 -26.47 80.83
N ASP A 210 72.13 -27.22 79.89
CA ASP A 210 73.37 -27.98 80.12
C ASP A 210 74.53 -27.03 80.49
N GLN A 211 74.63 -25.86 79.86
CA GLN A 211 75.63 -24.83 80.19
C GLN A 211 75.40 -24.21 81.58
N VAL A 212 74.14 -23.97 81.98
CA VAL A 212 73.81 -23.49 83.32
C VAL A 212 74.24 -24.52 84.37
N ASP A 213 73.94 -25.80 84.15
CA ASP A 213 74.34 -26.88 85.05
C ASP A 213 75.87 -27.00 85.16
N GLN A 214 76.59 -26.92 84.03
CA GLN A 214 78.06 -26.89 84.04
C GLN A 214 78.61 -25.67 84.80
N THR A 215 78.00 -24.49 84.61
CA THR A 215 78.42 -23.27 85.32
C THR A 215 78.18 -23.39 86.82
N LEU A 216 77.08 -24.03 87.24
CA LEU A 216 76.80 -24.32 88.65
C LEU A 216 77.83 -25.29 89.24
N GLN A 217 78.16 -26.37 88.51
CA GLN A 217 79.19 -27.33 88.92
C GLN A 217 80.56 -26.65 89.08
N LEU A 218 81.01 -25.89 88.07
CA LEU A 218 82.27 -25.14 88.13
C LEU A 218 82.30 -24.12 89.28
N LYS A 219 81.15 -23.50 89.58
CA LYS A 219 81.03 -22.59 90.73
C LYS A 219 81.17 -23.32 92.06
N GLU A 220 80.58 -24.51 92.18
CA GLU A 220 80.71 -25.37 93.36
C GLU A 220 82.16 -25.86 93.55
N GLU A 221 82.81 -26.29 92.46
CA GLU A 221 84.24 -26.63 92.46
C GLU A 221 85.12 -25.45 92.89
N LEU A 222 84.85 -24.23 92.38
CA LEU A 222 85.57 -23.04 92.82
C LEU A 222 85.36 -22.74 94.32
N GLU A 223 84.16 -22.89 94.85
CA GLU A 223 83.90 -22.68 96.29
C GLU A 223 84.56 -23.77 97.16
N THR A 224 84.59 -25.04 96.71
CA THR A 224 85.31 -26.10 97.43
C THR A 224 86.82 -25.88 97.40
N LEU A 225 87.40 -25.47 96.26
CA LEU A 225 88.81 -25.10 96.16
C LEU A 225 89.14 -23.87 97.02
N LYS A 226 88.27 -22.86 97.05
CA LYS A 226 88.41 -21.67 97.89
C LYS A 226 88.34 -22.03 99.38
N ALA A 227 87.44 -22.93 99.78
CA ALA A 227 87.38 -23.47 101.14
C ALA A 227 88.61 -24.32 101.48
N GLY A 228 89.09 -25.15 100.55
CA GLY A 228 90.32 -25.95 100.69
C GLY A 228 91.58 -25.08 100.81
N THR A 229 91.66 -23.99 100.06
CA THR A 229 92.77 -23.02 100.15
C THR A 229 92.72 -22.25 101.47
N LYS A 230 91.53 -21.97 102.00
CA LYS A 230 91.34 -21.38 103.34
C LYS A 230 91.77 -22.34 104.46
N ASN A 231 91.65 -23.66 104.25
CA ASN A 231 92.08 -24.70 105.21
C ASN A 231 93.56 -25.11 105.05
N GLY A 232 94.12 -25.05 103.84
CA GLY A 232 95.55 -25.31 103.55
C GLY A 232 96.48 -24.20 104.04
N LEU A 233 95.97 -22.98 104.24
CA LEU A 233 96.70 -21.90 104.93
C LEU A 233 96.76 -22.09 106.46
N SER A 234 96.17 -23.16 107.00
CA SER A 234 96.12 -23.44 108.45
C SER A 234 97.01 -24.61 108.90
N THR A 235 97.84 -25.21 108.03
CA THR A 235 98.69 -26.36 108.38
C THR A 235 100.17 -26.24 107.98
N VAL A 236 100.66 -25.04 107.66
CA VAL A 236 102.11 -24.78 107.49
C VAL A 236 102.51 -23.58 108.35
N ASP A 237 102.72 -23.85 109.65
CA ASP A 237 103.62 -23.20 110.61
C ASP A 237 103.49 -24.05 111.91
N VAL A 238 104.49 -24.53 112.66
CA VAL A 238 105.85 -24.07 113.01
C VAL A 238 106.67 -25.31 113.44
N GLY A 239 108.01 -25.25 113.28
CA GLY A 239 108.99 -26.24 113.76
C GLY A 239 108.95 -26.56 115.26
N SER A 240 109.60 -27.67 115.65
CA SER A 240 110.87 -27.67 116.41
C SER A 240 110.64 -28.00 117.90
N ASP A 241 111.63 -28.68 118.49
CA ASP A 241 111.86 -28.98 119.93
C ASP A 241 111.05 -30.16 120.51
N THR A 242 111.56 -31.15 121.25
CA THR A 242 112.84 -31.54 121.91
C THR A 242 112.66 -33.05 122.23
N ASN A 243 113.62 -33.97 122.18
CA ASN A 243 114.84 -34.19 122.98
C ASN A 243 115.51 -35.48 122.44
#